data_AF-A0A2R6GQR8-F1
#
_entry.id   AF-A0A2R6GQR8-F1
#
_cell.length_a   1.000
_cell.length_b   1.000
_cell.length_c   1.000
_cell.angle_alpha   90.00
_cell.angle_beta   90.00
_cell.angle_gamma   90.00
#
_symmetry.space_group_name_H-M   'P 1'
#
loop_
_entity.id
_entity.type
_entity.pdbx_description
1 polymer ?
#
loop_
_entity_poly.entity_id
_entity_poly.type
_entity_poly.pdbx_seq_one_letter_code
_entity_poly.pdbx_strand_id
1 'polypeptide(L)'
;MERYDLLYRLYDEFDTDTLGEYQEFVDLFPPVDSRVALDFWEEASEELTRRKGELQGSFPGAGETFADLAALASREQAFAGLDLYNEYDRGVNVLVLDVDETLRSAGNTDNEIPRETLHLMTRFHEAGVPIVICTGQTLENVKGFLIQGLGNEMVYSGDVSIVYEAGTGVFTPGHGADTKRLLYEELDAEIREVFGRVRSRVFPDAPAAVASGCHLQGNEFNVTLKPNFETGSDRARTVVDEGLVYLLDLLEESVAEAVGREPAAEGHARAYYADADPEIRGVVEAESEQPGAGDDVPNDLAAVFERVDVAYYEADAAEIGSLELNKVVGVETALSVLGIDDPFALVMGDSKSDLRVMRWADEHDAGVAAAPDHASDDVLEHVLGTDELVFDRGDAGEMLRTAYAMYRLAELD
;
A
#
# COMPACT_ATOMS: atom_id res chain seq x y z
N MET A 1 2.17 -34.47 -9.60
CA MET A 1 3.36 -35.29 -9.93
C MET A 1 3.94 -34.91 -11.28
N GLU A 2 3.14 -34.63 -12.32
CA GLU A 2 3.67 -34.16 -13.61
C GLU A 2 4.36 -32.76 -13.55
N ARG A 3 3.82 -31.78 -12.82
CA ARG A 3 4.37 -30.41 -12.81
C ARG A 3 5.79 -30.28 -12.22
N TYR A 4 6.07 -30.93 -11.08
CA TYR A 4 7.43 -30.93 -10.50
C TYR A 4 8.44 -31.54 -11.46
N ASP A 5 8.13 -32.68 -12.08
CA ASP A 5 9.03 -33.34 -13.03
C ASP A 5 9.30 -32.44 -14.24
N LEU A 6 8.30 -31.69 -14.69
CA LEU A 6 8.44 -30.71 -15.78
C LEU A 6 9.29 -29.50 -15.38
N LEU A 7 9.14 -28.97 -14.16
CA LEU A 7 10.01 -27.90 -13.65
C LEU A 7 11.46 -28.36 -13.46
N TYR A 8 11.67 -29.56 -12.91
CA TYR A 8 13.01 -30.15 -12.84
C TYR A 8 13.63 -30.24 -14.23
N ARG A 9 12.87 -30.76 -15.20
CA ARG A 9 13.32 -30.82 -16.60
C ARG A 9 13.64 -29.44 -17.16
N LEU A 10 12.81 -28.43 -16.90
CA LEU A 10 13.02 -27.06 -17.38
C LEU A 10 14.37 -26.49 -16.90
N TYR A 11 14.58 -26.48 -15.59
CA TYR A 11 15.75 -25.84 -14.98
C TYR A 11 17.01 -26.71 -15.02
N ASP A 12 16.91 -28.03 -15.25
CA ASP A 12 18.08 -28.91 -15.37
C ASP A 12 18.52 -29.11 -16.84
N GLU A 13 17.62 -29.05 -17.83
CA GLU A 13 17.94 -29.28 -19.25
C GLU A 13 18.20 -27.99 -20.04
N PHE A 14 17.68 -26.84 -19.59
CA PHE A 14 17.79 -25.57 -20.31
C PHE A 14 18.59 -24.53 -19.53
N ASP A 15 19.26 -23.67 -20.28
CA ASP A 15 20.04 -22.54 -19.78
C ASP A 15 19.10 -21.35 -19.49
N THR A 16 18.35 -21.48 -18.39
CA THR A 16 17.34 -20.50 -17.94
C THR A 16 17.98 -19.22 -17.41
N ASP A 17 19.18 -19.31 -16.83
CA ASP A 17 19.90 -18.14 -16.31
C ASP A 17 20.19 -17.15 -17.44
N THR A 18 20.79 -17.63 -18.54
CA THR A 18 21.05 -16.78 -19.72
C THR A 18 19.75 -16.30 -20.37
N LEU A 19 18.69 -17.11 -20.36
CA LEU A 19 17.38 -16.69 -20.87
C LEU A 19 16.82 -15.52 -20.06
N GLY A 20 16.92 -15.58 -18.74
CA GLY A 20 16.55 -14.51 -17.81
C GLY A 20 17.35 -13.24 -18.06
N GLU A 21 18.67 -13.34 -18.24
CA GLU A 21 19.53 -12.18 -18.58
C GLU A 21 19.08 -11.49 -19.88
N TYR A 22 18.71 -12.27 -20.90
CA TYR A 22 18.17 -11.70 -22.14
C TYR A 22 16.80 -11.05 -21.93
N GLN A 23 15.92 -11.68 -21.15
CA GLN A 23 14.61 -11.14 -20.83
C GLN A 23 14.71 -9.81 -20.09
N GLU A 24 15.51 -9.77 -19.02
CA GLU A 24 15.78 -8.57 -18.23
C GLU A 24 16.36 -7.45 -19.11
N PHE A 25 17.36 -7.77 -19.95
CA PHE A 25 17.95 -6.78 -20.84
C PHE A 25 16.92 -6.20 -21.81
N VAL A 26 16.10 -7.03 -22.44
CA VAL A 26 15.08 -6.58 -23.41
C VAL A 26 14.02 -5.71 -22.73
N ASP A 27 13.60 -6.09 -21.52
CA ASP A 27 12.54 -5.45 -20.77
C ASP A 27 12.95 -4.11 -20.13
N LEU A 28 14.20 -4.03 -19.66
CA LEU A 28 14.73 -2.84 -18.99
C LEU A 28 15.47 -1.88 -19.94
N PHE A 29 15.59 -2.26 -21.22
CA PHE A 29 16.28 -1.43 -22.21
C PHE A 29 15.60 -0.07 -22.36
N PRO A 30 16.30 1.04 -22.07
CA PRO A 30 15.69 2.35 -22.14
C PRO A 30 15.47 2.79 -23.60
N PRO A 31 14.46 3.62 -23.88
CA PRO A 31 14.30 4.25 -25.19
C PRO A 31 15.51 5.14 -25.48
N VAL A 32 16.28 4.80 -26.51
CA VAL A 32 17.49 5.53 -26.92
C VAL A 32 17.55 5.72 -28.43
N ASP A 33 18.04 6.88 -28.88
CA ASP A 33 18.22 7.20 -30.30
C ASP A 33 19.51 6.63 -30.92
N SER A 34 20.29 5.89 -30.11
CA SER A 34 21.57 5.31 -30.54
C SER A 34 21.31 4.08 -31.40
N ARG A 35 21.59 4.18 -32.70
CA ARG A 35 21.50 3.04 -33.63
C ARG A 35 22.25 1.81 -33.15
N VAL A 36 23.47 2.00 -32.63
CA VAL A 36 24.28 0.89 -32.10
C VAL A 36 23.57 0.20 -30.93
N ALA A 37 22.96 0.98 -30.04
CA ALA A 37 22.25 0.42 -28.90
C ALA A 37 20.97 -0.31 -29.35
N LEU A 38 20.26 0.24 -30.34
CA LEU A 38 19.11 -0.42 -30.96
C LEU A 38 19.50 -1.73 -31.66
N ASP A 39 20.61 -1.75 -32.39
CA ASP A 39 21.12 -2.97 -33.04
C ASP A 39 21.40 -4.07 -31.97
N PHE A 40 22.02 -3.72 -30.83
CA PHE A 40 22.23 -4.67 -29.73
C PHE A 40 20.92 -5.16 -29.09
N TRP A 41 19.92 -4.28 -28.97
CA TRP A 41 18.60 -4.66 -28.46
C TRP A 41 17.86 -5.59 -29.43
N GLU A 42 17.92 -5.31 -30.74
CA GLU A 42 17.34 -6.17 -31.76
C GLU A 42 17.99 -7.56 -31.74
N GLU A 43 19.32 -7.64 -31.68
CA GLU A 43 20.05 -8.91 -31.56
C GLU A 43 19.65 -9.70 -30.30
N ALA A 44 19.56 -9.02 -29.15
CA ALA A 44 19.13 -9.64 -27.89
C ALA A 44 17.68 -10.14 -27.95
N SER A 45 16.78 -9.36 -28.55
CA SER A 45 15.36 -9.69 -28.72
C SER A 45 15.15 -10.88 -29.67
N GLU A 46 15.92 -10.97 -30.75
CA GLU A 46 15.92 -12.12 -31.66
C GLU A 46 16.40 -13.39 -30.95
N GLU A 47 17.48 -13.29 -30.16
CA GLU A 47 18.04 -14.42 -29.41
C GLU A 47 17.09 -14.88 -28.28
N LEU A 48 16.47 -13.95 -27.55
CA LEU A 48 15.41 -14.23 -26.58
C LEU A 48 14.26 -15.00 -27.23
N THR A 49 13.77 -14.51 -28.37
CA THR A 49 12.68 -15.14 -29.12
C THR A 49 13.05 -16.56 -29.57
N ARG A 50 14.28 -16.75 -30.07
CA ARG A 50 14.79 -18.06 -30.49
C ARG A 50 14.80 -19.05 -29.32
N ARG A 51 15.36 -18.65 -28.17
CA ARG A 51 15.45 -19.51 -26.98
C ARG A 51 14.07 -19.85 -26.40
N LYS A 52 13.16 -18.87 -26.31
CA LYS A 52 11.76 -19.12 -25.92
C LYS A 52 11.09 -20.11 -26.89
N GLY A 53 11.33 -19.98 -28.20
CA GLY A 53 10.79 -20.91 -29.20
C GLY A 53 11.30 -22.35 -29.06
N GLU A 54 12.57 -22.55 -28.69
CA GLU A 54 13.15 -23.87 -28.42
C GLU A 54 12.53 -24.54 -27.18
N LEU A 55 12.31 -23.75 -26.13
CA LEU A 55 11.59 -24.18 -24.94
C LEU A 55 10.14 -24.55 -25.26
N GLN A 56 9.42 -23.68 -25.97
CA GLN A 56 8.03 -23.92 -26.37
C GLN A 56 7.88 -25.25 -27.13
N GLY A 57 8.80 -25.55 -28.05
CA GLY A 57 8.79 -26.81 -28.80
C GLY A 57 9.09 -28.06 -27.96
N SER A 58 9.71 -27.90 -26.79
CA SER A 58 10.16 -29.01 -25.93
C SER A 58 9.12 -29.46 -24.89
N PHE A 59 8.08 -28.64 -24.69
CA PHE A 59 6.98 -28.87 -23.74
C PHE A 59 5.61 -28.80 -24.45
N PRO A 60 5.17 -29.89 -25.11
CA PRO A 60 3.89 -29.91 -25.83
C PRO A 60 2.70 -29.59 -24.93
N GLY A 61 1.89 -28.59 -25.30
CA GLY A 61 0.68 -28.20 -24.57
C GLY A 61 0.90 -27.24 -23.39
N ALA A 62 2.14 -27.02 -22.96
CA ALA A 62 2.47 -26.12 -21.83
C ALA A 62 3.69 -25.22 -22.13
N GLY A 63 4.18 -25.23 -23.37
CA GLY A 63 5.47 -24.63 -23.72
C GLY A 63 5.53 -23.11 -23.59
N GLU A 64 4.41 -22.42 -23.81
CA GLU A 64 4.32 -20.97 -23.61
C GLU A 64 4.52 -20.62 -22.13
N THR A 65 3.75 -21.26 -21.23
CA THR A 65 3.91 -21.16 -19.78
C THR A 65 5.35 -21.43 -19.34
N PHE A 66 5.95 -22.53 -19.76
CA PHE A 66 7.32 -22.86 -19.34
C PHE A 66 8.38 -21.93 -19.93
N ALA A 67 8.19 -21.39 -21.13
CA ALA A 67 9.11 -20.42 -21.70
C ALA A 67 9.06 -19.07 -20.96
N ASP A 68 7.89 -18.66 -20.48
CA ASP A 68 7.75 -17.45 -19.69
C ASP A 68 8.24 -17.65 -18.26
N LEU A 69 7.94 -18.80 -17.63
CA LEU A 69 8.52 -19.18 -16.33
C LEU A 69 10.04 -19.16 -16.37
N ALA A 70 10.67 -19.81 -17.36
CA ALA A 70 12.12 -19.86 -17.48
C ALA A 70 12.77 -18.50 -17.76
N ALA A 71 12.03 -17.56 -18.34
CA ALA A 71 12.54 -16.23 -18.66
C ALA A 71 12.38 -15.24 -17.50
N LEU A 72 11.46 -15.50 -16.57
CA LEU A 72 11.12 -14.55 -15.51
C LEU A 72 11.44 -15.07 -14.12
N ALA A 73 11.21 -16.34 -13.84
CA ALA A 73 11.38 -16.91 -12.51
C ALA A 73 12.67 -17.73 -12.41
N SER A 74 13.40 -17.54 -11.33
CA SER A 74 14.46 -18.47 -10.93
C SER A 74 13.87 -19.84 -10.62
N ARG A 75 14.74 -20.85 -10.54
CA ARG A 75 14.33 -22.19 -10.11
C ARG A 75 13.60 -22.14 -8.77
N GLU A 76 14.20 -21.48 -7.77
CA GLU A 76 13.64 -21.41 -6.42
C GLU A 76 12.25 -20.75 -6.42
N GLN A 77 12.09 -19.63 -7.15
CA GLN A 77 10.82 -18.93 -7.29
C GLN A 77 9.75 -19.78 -7.98
N ALA A 78 10.11 -20.54 -9.02
CA ALA A 78 9.15 -21.39 -9.73
C ALA A 78 8.70 -22.59 -8.89
N PHE A 79 9.59 -23.18 -8.09
CA PHE A 79 9.22 -24.24 -7.15
C PHE A 79 8.39 -23.68 -5.99
N ALA A 80 8.74 -22.53 -5.43
CA ALA A 80 7.93 -21.85 -4.41
C ALA A 80 6.51 -21.54 -4.93
N GLY A 81 6.39 -20.97 -6.14
CA GLY A 81 5.09 -20.72 -6.77
C GLY A 81 4.28 -22.00 -7.02
N LEU A 82 4.94 -23.12 -7.34
CA LEU A 82 4.28 -24.42 -7.46
C LEU A 82 3.83 -24.97 -6.10
N ASP A 83 4.65 -24.82 -5.07
CA ASP A 83 4.33 -25.25 -3.71
C ASP A 83 3.09 -24.51 -3.20
N LEU A 84 3.06 -23.17 -3.34
CA LEU A 84 1.90 -22.33 -3.02
C LEU A 84 0.66 -22.75 -3.82
N TYR A 85 0.79 -22.92 -5.13
CA TYR A 85 -0.33 -23.38 -5.96
C TYR A 85 -0.90 -24.72 -5.47
N ASN A 86 -0.04 -25.68 -5.10
CA ASN A 86 -0.49 -26.99 -4.61
C ASN A 86 -1.11 -26.92 -3.21
N GLU A 87 -0.68 -25.97 -2.38
CA GLU A 87 -1.22 -25.77 -1.03
C GLU A 87 -2.63 -25.18 -1.09
N TYR A 88 -2.83 -24.15 -1.90
CA TYR A 88 -4.08 -23.40 -1.96
C TYR A 88 -5.04 -23.89 -3.05
N ASP A 89 -4.57 -24.67 -4.04
CA ASP A 89 -5.35 -25.06 -5.24
C ASP A 89 -5.89 -23.86 -6.02
N ARG A 90 -5.17 -22.73 -5.95
CA ARG A 90 -5.56 -21.41 -6.48
C ARG A 90 -4.35 -20.71 -7.06
N GLY A 91 -4.55 -19.93 -8.14
CA GLY A 91 -3.54 -19.03 -8.69
C GLY A 91 -3.83 -17.59 -8.28
N VAL A 92 -2.77 -16.77 -8.16
CA VAL A 92 -2.93 -15.33 -7.91
C VAL A 92 -3.73 -14.68 -9.03
N ASN A 93 -4.85 -14.04 -8.71
CA ASN A 93 -5.73 -13.39 -9.68
C ASN A 93 -5.88 -11.87 -9.47
N VAL A 94 -5.23 -11.32 -8.45
CA VAL A 94 -5.15 -9.87 -8.18
C VAL A 94 -3.89 -9.55 -7.38
N LEU A 95 -3.32 -8.38 -7.59
CA LEU A 95 -2.23 -7.86 -6.74
C LEU A 95 -2.76 -6.79 -5.78
N VAL A 96 -2.40 -6.86 -4.51
CA VAL A 96 -2.71 -5.84 -3.51
C VAL A 96 -1.40 -5.35 -2.89
N LEU A 97 -0.95 -4.17 -3.31
CA LEU A 97 0.43 -3.73 -3.08
C LEU A 97 0.45 -2.40 -2.31
N ASP A 98 1.11 -2.39 -1.16
CA ASP A 98 1.57 -1.14 -0.55
C ASP A 98 2.74 -0.54 -1.35
N VAL A 99 3.04 0.74 -1.14
CA VAL A 99 4.04 1.49 -1.91
C VAL A 99 5.28 1.76 -1.07
N ASP A 100 5.14 2.50 0.03
CA ASP A 100 6.26 3.06 0.78
C ASP A 100 6.87 2.00 1.69
N GLU A 101 8.19 1.88 1.69
CA GLU A 101 8.94 0.80 2.34
C GLU A 101 8.57 -0.63 1.87
N THR A 102 7.64 -0.77 0.92
CA THR A 102 7.25 -2.05 0.28
C THR A 102 7.77 -2.16 -1.16
N LEU A 103 7.13 -1.46 -2.12
CA LEU A 103 7.55 -1.46 -3.53
C LEU A 103 8.75 -0.53 -3.77
N ARG A 104 8.91 0.48 -2.92
CA ARG A 104 10.02 1.43 -2.92
C ARG A 104 10.50 1.64 -1.50
N SER A 105 11.71 2.16 -1.34
CA SER A 105 12.25 2.48 -0.04
C SER A 105 13.24 3.65 -0.09
N ALA A 106 13.24 4.47 0.96
CA ALA A 106 14.19 5.58 1.08
C ALA A 106 15.64 5.10 1.16
N GLY A 107 15.88 3.91 1.73
CA GLY A 107 17.24 3.44 2.01
C GLY A 107 17.95 2.80 0.82
N ASN A 108 17.23 2.12 -0.06
CA ASN A 108 17.84 1.35 -1.17
C ASN A 108 17.42 1.84 -2.56
N THR A 109 16.20 2.36 -2.71
CA THR A 109 15.66 2.70 -4.04
C THR A 109 15.50 4.20 -4.27
N ASP A 110 16.05 5.04 -3.37
CA ASP A 110 15.95 6.51 -3.42
C ASP A 110 14.49 7.01 -3.53
N ASN A 111 13.56 6.30 -2.88
CA ASN A 111 12.11 6.54 -2.96
C ASN A 111 11.50 6.42 -4.37
N GLU A 112 12.14 5.65 -5.26
CA GLU A 112 11.59 5.26 -6.56
C GLU A 112 11.24 3.76 -6.56
N ILE A 113 10.18 3.36 -7.27
CA ILE A 113 9.91 1.94 -7.51
C ILE A 113 10.94 1.44 -8.54
N PRO A 114 11.68 0.36 -8.28
CA PRO A 114 12.63 -0.20 -9.24
C PRO A 114 11.97 -0.48 -10.60
N ARG A 115 12.71 -0.23 -11.69
CA ARG A 115 12.20 -0.45 -13.06
C ARG A 115 11.75 -1.88 -13.31
N GLU A 116 12.46 -2.83 -12.71
CA GLU A 116 12.13 -4.25 -12.77
C GLU A 116 10.78 -4.54 -12.13
N THR A 117 10.52 -4.02 -10.93
CA THR A 117 9.21 -4.12 -10.25
C THR A 117 8.10 -3.51 -11.11
N LEU A 118 8.32 -2.31 -11.68
CA LEU A 118 7.36 -1.69 -12.59
C LEU A 118 7.09 -2.57 -13.83
N HIS A 119 8.13 -3.18 -14.40
CA HIS A 119 7.99 -4.06 -15.54
C HIS A 119 7.17 -5.32 -15.19
N LEU A 120 7.43 -5.94 -14.04
CA LEU A 120 6.65 -7.09 -13.56
C LEU A 120 5.19 -6.73 -13.31
N MET A 121 4.89 -5.55 -12.74
CA MET A 121 3.52 -5.06 -12.62
C MET A 121 2.85 -4.90 -13.99
N THR A 122 3.55 -4.33 -14.98
CA THR A 122 3.04 -4.25 -16.36
C THR A 122 2.76 -5.63 -16.94
N ARG A 123 3.60 -6.64 -16.69
CA ARG A 123 3.37 -8.02 -17.14
C ARG A 123 2.10 -8.64 -16.56
N PHE A 124 1.84 -8.44 -15.27
CA PHE A 124 0.60 -8.89 -14.64
C PHE A 124 -0.62 -8.22 -15.27
N HIS A 125 -0.54 -6.90 -15.51
CA HIS A 125 -1.60 -6.16 -16.18
C HIS A 125 -1.85 -6.63 -17.61
N GLU A 126 -0.78 -6.86 -18.40
CA GLU A 126 -0.87 -7.42 -19.75
C GLU A 126 -1.46 -8.84 -19.77
N ALA A 127 -1.26 -9.61 -18.69
CA ALA A 127 -1.87 -10.92 -18.47
C ALA A 127 -3.34 -10.84 -17.98
N GLY A 128 -3.86 -9.64 -17.74
CA GLY A 128 -5.23 -9.42 -17.27
C GLY A 128 -5.42 -9.58 -15.76
N VAL A 129 -4.35 -9.56 -14.98
CA VAL A 129 -4.39 -9.59 -13.51
C VAL A 129 -4.53 -8.15 -13.00
N PRO A 130 -5.64 -7.78 -12.31
CA PRO A 130 -5.85 -6.44 -11.80
C PRO A 130 -4.87 -6.09 -10.67
N ILE A 131 -4.61 -4.79 -10.50
CA ILE A 131 -3.67 -4.27 -9.51
C ILE A 131 -4.37 -3.27 -8.61
N VAL A 132 -4.35 -3.52 -7.30
CA VAL A 132 -4.83 -2.61 -6.26
C VAL A 132 -3.62 -2.04 -5.52
N ILE A 133 -3.39 -0.74 -5.67
CA ILE A 133 -2.37 -0.01 -4.91
C ILE A 133 -3.01 0.51 -3.63
N CYS A 134 -2.44 0.17 -2.48
CA CYS A 134 -3.03 0.49 -1.18
C CYS A 134 -2.06 1.29 -0.31
N THR A 135 -2.30 2.59 -0.13
CA THR A 135 -1.33 3.49 0.50
C THR A 135 -1.97 4.48 1.47
N GLY A 136 -1.17 4.96 2.43
CA GLY A 136 -1.52 6.11 3.28
C GLY A 136 -1.45 7.47 2.55
N GLN A 137 -0.90 7.52 1.34
CA GLN A 137 -0.75 8.76 0.59
C GLN A 137 -2.06 9.30 0.01
N THR A 138 -2.08 10.59 -0.33
CA THR A 138 -3.18 11.22 -1.07
C THR A 138 -3.30 10.68 -2.49
N LEU A 139 -4.52 10.69 -3.02
CA LEU A 139 -4.81 10.24 -4.38
C LEU A 139 -3.94 10.93 -5.44
N GLU A 140 -3.77 12.24 -5.35
CA GLU A 140 -3.00 12.99 -6.35
C GLU A 140 -1.51 12.62 -6.35
N ASN A 141 -0.93 12.34 -5.18
CA ASN A 141 0.46 11.93 -5.09
C ASN A 141 0.66 10.53 -5.69
N VAL A 142 -0.17 9.56 -5.25
CA VAL A 142 -0.05 8.17 -5.71
C VAL A 142 -0.33 8.02 -7.19
N LYS A 143 -1.39 8.67 -7.68
CA LYS A 143 -1.73 8.72 -9.11
C LYS A 143 -0.61 9.36 -9.92
N GLY A 144 0.03 10.41 -9.39
CA GLY A 144 1.13 11.11 -10.02
C GLY A 144 2.32 10.19 -10.30
N PHE A 145 2.80 9.46 -9.29
CA PHE A 145 3.95 8.57 -9.49
C PHE A 145 3.56 7.30 -10.28
N LEU A 146 2.35 6.76 -10.12
CA LEU A 146 1.91 5.60 -10.91
C LEU A 146 1.87 5.94 -12.41
N ILE A 147 1.40 7.13 -12.78
CA ILE A 147 1.44 7.58 -14.19
C ILE A 147 2.88 7.74 -14.68
N GLN A 148 3.80 8.17 -13.81
CA GLN A 148 5.22 8.30 -14.17
C GLN A 148 5.91 6.93 -14.32
N GLY A 149 5.58 5.95 -13.48
CA GLY A 149 6.20 4.62 -13.47
C GLY A 149 5.58 3.65 -14.46
N LEU A 150 4.25 3.54 -14.49
CA LEU A 150 3.49 2.57 -15.28
C LEU A 150 2.89 3.15 -16.57
N GLY A 151 2.90 4.48 -16.69
CA GLY A 151 2.30 5.17 -17.84
C GLY A 151 0.80 5.40 -17.70
N ASN A 152 0.32 6.40 -18.43
CA ASN A 152 -1.08 6.83 -18.36
C ASN A 152 -2.06 5.77 -18.92
N GLU A 153 -1.65 4.97 -19.89
CA GLU A 153 -2.54 3.96 -20.48
C GLU A 153 -2.90 2.87 -19.47
N MET A 154 -1.90 2.35 -18.76
CA MET A 154 -2.10 1.32 -17.74
C MET A 154 -2.92 1.85 -16.56
N VAL A 155 -2.58 3.02 -16.02
CA VAL A 155 -3.31 3.60 -14.87
C VAL A 155 -4.79 3.86 -15.19
N TYR A 156 -5.12 4.22 -16.43
CA TYR A 156 -6.50 4.49 -16.85
C TYR A 156 -7.17 3.32 -17.59
N SER A 157 -6.61 2.11 -17.48
CA SER A 157 -7.07 0.92 -18.21
C SER A 157 -8.45 0.42 -17.78
N GLY A 158 -8.82 0.59 -16.52
CA GLY A 158 -9.93 -0.14 -15.90
C GLY A 158 -9.47 -1.16 -14.86
N ASP A 159 -8.24 -1.64 -14.95
CA ASP A 159 -7.77 -2.79 -14.17
C ASP A 159 -6.78 -2.41 -13.06
N VAL A 160 -6.56 -1.09 -12.88
CA VAL A 160 -5.75 -0.54 -11.80
C VAL A 160 -6.65 0.27 -10.87
N SER A 161 -6.63 -0.09 -9.59
CA SER A 161 -7.36 0.59 -8.52
C SER A 161 -6.40 1.16 -7.49
N ILE A 162 -6.77 2.29 -6.91
CA ILE A 162 -5.98 3.00 -5.91
C ILE A 162 -6.83 3.20 -4.66
N VAL A 163 -6.45 2.54 -3.57
CA VAL A 163 -6.93 2.80 -2.23
C VAL A 163 -5.99 3.83 -1.60
N TYR A 164 -6.49 5.04 -1.36
CA TYR A 164 -5.70 6.18 -0.89
C TYR A 164 -6.10 6.59 0.53
N GLU A 165 -5.21 7.34 1.20
CA GLU A 165 -5.40 7.83 2.57
C GLU A 165 -5.89 6.72 3.50
N ALA A 166 -5.19 5.58 3.44
CA ALA A 166 -5.43 4.39 4.27
C ALA A 166 -6.87 3.85 4.20
N GLY A 167 -7.55 4.00 3.07
CA GLY A 167 -8.93 3.53 2.89
C GLY A 167 -9.99 4.60 3.06
N THR A 168 -9.62 5.88 2.95
CA THR A 168 -10.58 6.99 2.91
C THR A 168 -11.38 7.00 1.61
N GLY A 169 -10.79 6.51 0.52
CA GLY A 169 -11.46 6.39 -0.75
C GLY A 169 -10.77 5.41 -1.68
N VAL A 170 -11.49 5.06 -2.75
CA VAL A 170 -11.02 4.19 -3.82
C VAL A 170 -11.18 4.91 -5.15
N PHE A 171 -10.13 4.88 -5.96
CA PHE A 171 -10.12 5.43 -7.30
C PHE A 171 -9.78 4.34 -8.31
N THR A 172 -10.74 3.98 -9.15
CA THR A 172 -10.61 2.95 -10.19
C THR A 172 -11.03 3.55 -11.54
N PRO A 173 -10.10 4.18 -12.28
CA PRO A 173 -10.37 4.75 -13.59
C PRO A 173 -11.13 3.81 -14.53
N GLY A 174 -12.01 4.36 -15.38
CA GLY A 174 -12.72 3.57 -16.39
C GLY A 174 -14.09 3.00 -15.95
N HIS A 175 -14.44 3.11 -14.66
CA HIS A 175 -15.65 2.51 -14.07
C HIS A 175 -16.85 3.48 -13.97
N GLY A 176 -16.92 4.48 -14.84
CA GLY A 176 -18.08 5.39 -14.90
C GLY A 176 -18.35 6.10 -13.58
N ALA A 177 -19.56 5.96 -13.03
CA ALA A 177 -19.95 6.58 -11.76
C ALA A 177 -19.18 6.00 -10.55
N ASP A 178 -18.63 4.80 -10.69
CA ASP A 178 -17.91 4.09 -9.65
C ASP A 178 -16.40 4.35 -9.70
N THR A 179 -15.95 5.21 -10.64
CA THR A 179 -14.55 5.60 -10.80
C THR A 179 -13.94 6.14 -9.52
N LYS A 180 -14.73 6.83 -8.69
CA LYS A 180 -14.29 7.36 -7.42
C LYS A 180 -15.33 7.06 -6.35
N ARG A 181 -14.95 6.19 -5.39
CA ARG A 181 -15.74 5.86 -4.21
C ARG A 181 -15.17 6.60 -3.01
N LEU A 182 -16.01 7.42 -2.39
CA LEU A 182 -15.67 8.21 -1.21
C LEU A 182 -16.16 7.44 0.01
N LEU A 183 -15.32 6.60 0.61
CA LEU A 183 -15.74 5.69 1.67
C LEU A 183 -16.19 6.43 2.93
N TYR A 184 -15.63 7.61 3.16
CA TYR A 184 -16.07 8.49 4.23
C TYR A 184 -17.54 8.95 4.11
N GLU A 185 -18.19 8.86 2.93
CA GLU A 185 -19.61 9.20 2.78
C GLU A 185 -20.54 8.18 3.46
N GLU A 186 -20.05 6.96 3.67
CA GLU A 186 -20.79 5.86 4.31
C GLU A 186 -20.71 5.90 5.84
N LEU A 187 -19.81 6.73 6.39
CA LEU A 187 -19.70 6.93 7.84
C LEU A 187 -20.98 7.54 8.42
N ASP A 188 -21.19 7.26 9.71
CA ASP A 188 -22.27 7.87 10.48
C ASP A 188 -22.24 9.39 10.37
N ALA A 189 -23.43 9.99 10.33
CA ALA A 189 -23.59 11.44 10.22
C ALA A 189 -22.88 12.20 11.35
N GLU A 190 -22.84 11.61 12.55
CA GLU A 190 -22.13 12.13 13.71
C GLU A 190 -20.62 12.29 13.43
N ILE A 191 -19.95 11.25 12.93
CA ILE A 191 -18.51 11.30 12.60
C ILE A 191 -18.25 12.30 11.48
N ARG A 192 -19.06 12.28 10.41
CA ARG A 192 -18.91 13.25 9.31
C ARG A 192 -19.08 14.70 9.78
N GLU A 193 -19.98 14.94 10.74
CA GLU A 193 -20.16 16.26 11.34
C GLU A 193 -18.94 16.69 12.17
N VAL A 194 -18.39 15.79 13.00
CA VAL A 194 -17.16 16.06 13.78
C VAL A 194 -16.00 16.47 12.86
N PHE A 195 -15.71 15.69 11.83
CA PHE A 195 -14.62 15.99 10.88
C PHE A 195 -14.89 17.28 10.09
N GLY A 196 -16.13 17.50 9.66
CA GLY A 196 -16.53 18.73 8.99
C GLY A 196 -16.31 19.97 9.86
N ARG A 197 -16.60 19.87 11.16
CA ARG A 197 -16.38 20.93 12.15
C ARG A 197 -14.89 21.20 12.36
N VAL A 198 -14.10 20.16 12.68
CA VAL A 198 -12.64 20.27 12.85
C VAL A 198 -12.03 20.95 11.63
N ARG A 199 -12.29 20.43 10.42
CA ARG A 199 -11.72 20.97 9.17
C ARG A 199 -12.13 22.42 8.91
N SER A 200 -13.35 22.83 9.27
CA SER A 200 -13.80 24.22 9.08
C SER A 200 -13.18 25.21 10.07
N ARG A 201 -12.70 24.74 11.23
CA ARG A 201 -12.20 25.56 12.34
C ARG A 201 -10.68 25.51 12.53
N VAL A 202 -10.02 24.48 12.01
CA VAL A 202 -8.58 24.19 12.23
C VAL A 202 -7.61 25.34 11.90
N PHE A 203 -7.97 26.28 11.02
CA PHE A 203 -7.17 27.49 10.80
C PHE A 203 -7.83 28.78 11.30
N PRO A 204 -9.15 28.99 11.14
CA PRO A 204 -9.79 30.18 11.69
C PRO A 204 -9.57 30.36 13.20
N ASP A 205 -9.48 29.26 13.94
CA ASP A 205 -9.36 29.27 15.40
C ASP A 205 -7.93 28.97 15.89
N ALA A 206 -7.00 28.72 14.96
CA ALA A 206 -5.64 28.31 15.31
C ALA A 206 -4.88 29.40 16.08
N PRO A 207 -4.08 29.04 17.10
CA PRO A 207 -3.09 29.93 17.69
C PRO A 207 -2.15 30.50 16.61
N ALA A 208 -1.64 31.72 16.82
CA ALA A 208 -0.83 32.41 15.81
C ALA A 208 0.41 31.62 15.36
N ALA A 209 1.01 30.84 16.26
CA ALA A 209 2.15 29.98 15.96
C ALA A 209 1.76 28.84 14.99
N VAL A 210 0.67 28.12 15.28
CA VAL A 210 0.13 27.06 14.40
C VAL A 210 -0.37 27.63 13.07
N ALA A 211 -1.13 28.74 13.10
CA ALA A 211 -1.72 29.36 11.91
C ALA A 211 -0.67 29.85 10.89
N SER A 212 0.53 30.22 11.34
CA SER A 212 1.62 30.67 10.48
C SER A 212 2.69 29.61 10.25
N GLY A 213 2.84 28.69 11.19
CA GLY A 213 3.88 27.66 11.21
C GLY A 213 3.46 26.32 10.66
N CYS A 214 2.16 26.09 10.38
CA CYS A 214 1.65 24.86 9.77
C CYS A 214 0.83 25.11 8.50
N HIS A 215 0.60 24.05 7.74
CA HIS A 215 -0.38 23.95 6.65
C HIS A 215 -1.19 22.66 6.79
N LEU A 216 -2.35 22.58 6.13
CA LEU A 216 -3.10 21.33 6.01
C LEU A 216 -2.55 20.53 4.84
N GLN A 217 -2.29 19.23 5.06
CA GLN A 217 -2.10 18.30 3.97
C GLN A 217 -3.38 18.21 3.13
N GLY A 218 -3.24 18.01 1.81
CA GLY A 218 -4.35 17.95 0.86
C GLY A 218 -5.20 16.67 0.95
N ASN A 219 -5.47 16.18 2.15
CA ASN A 219 -6.26 14.99 2.40
C ASN A 219 -7.75 15.25 2.11
N GLU A 220 -8.48 14.25 1.62
CA GLU A 220 -9.89 14.38 1.29
C GLU A 220 -10.79 14.37 2.54
N PHE A 221 -10.46 13.56 3.54
CA PHE A 221 -11.23 13.45 4.78
C PHE A 221 -10.40 13.76 6.03
N ASN A 222 -9.28 13.07 6.23
CA ASN A 222 -8.40 13.24 7.40
C ASN A 222 -7.93 14.69 7.54
N VAL A 223 -7.67 15.12 8.77
CA VAL A 223 -7.16 16.47 9.06
C VAL A 223 -5.74 16.35 9.57
N THR A 224 -4.79 16.73 8.72
CA THR A 224 -3.35 16.57 9.01
C THR A 224 -2.67 17.92 8.97
N LEU A 225 -2.14 18.34 10.11
CA LEU A 225 -1.28 19.52 10.23
C LEU A 225 0.17 19.13 9.99
N LYS A 226 0.80 19.78 9.02
CA LYS A 226 2.22 19.65 8.67
C LYS A 226 2.94 20.97 8.93
N PRO A 227 4.19 20.97 9.44
CA PRO A 227 4.96 22.18 9.68
C PRO A 227 5.40 22.82 8.36
N ASN A 228 5.54 24.14 8.37
CA ASN A 228 6.17 24.93 7.31
C ASN A 228 7.70 25.01 7.50
N PHE A 229 8.27 24.04 8.20
CA PHE A 229 9.69 23.89 8.51
C PHE A 229 10.19 22.55 7.98
N GLU A 230 11.51 22.41 7.86
CA GLU A 230 12.13 21.12 7.48
C GLU A 230 11.74 20.04 8.50
N THR A 231 11.19 18.93 8.01
CA THR A 231 10.83 17.76 8.81
C THR A 231 12.02 17.30 9.64
N GLY A 232 11.78 16.98 10.92
CA GLY A 232 12.85 16.59 11.86
C GLY A 232 13.60 17.76 12.49
N SER A 233 13.35 19.01 12.09
CA SER A 233 13.97 20.17 12.74
C SER A 233 13.32 20.49 14.09
N ASP A 234 14.08 21.11 15.01
CA ASP A 234 13.55 21.57 16.31
C ASP A 234 12.32 22.48 16.17
N ARG A 235 12.28 23.29 15.11
CA ARG A 235 11.16 24.21 14.84
C ARG A 235 9.93 23.48 14.35
N ALA A 236 10.12 22.44 13.54
CA ALA A 236 9.05 21.55 13.13
C ALA A 236 8.47 20.83 14.35
N ARG A 237 9.33 20.30 15.23
CA ARG A 237 8.91 19.66 16.48
C ARG A 237 8.04 20.58 17.33
N THR A 238 8.54 21.77 17.68
CA THR A 238 7.78 22.72 18.51
C THR A 238 6.41 23.07 17.93
N VAL A 239 6.32 23.37 16.63
CA VAL A 239 5.02 23.77 16.06
C VAL A 239 4.04 22.59 15.90
N VAL A 240 4.55 21.37 15.69
CA VAL A 240 3.72 20.15 15.63
C VAL A 240 3.22 19.79 17.03
N ASP A 241 4.06 19.93 18.06
CA ASP A 241 3.68 19.71 19.47
C ASP A 241 2.54 20.66 19.88
N GLU A 242 2.69 21.96 19.62
CA GLU A 242 1.62 22.96 19.83
C GLU A 242 0.37 22.65 18.99
N GLY A 243 0.58 22.20 17.74
CA GLY A 243 -0.48 21.83 16.81
C GLY A 243 -1.30 20.62 17.27
N LEU A 244 -0.65 19.59 17.83
CA LEU A 244 -1.30 18.41 18.36
C LEU A 244 -2.24 18.76 19.52
N VAL A 245 -1.76 19.55 20.49
CA VAL A 245 -2.57 19.99 21.63
C VAL A 245 -3.78 20.80 21.17
N TYR A 246 -3.58 21.71 20.22
CA TYR A 246 -4.67 22.47 19.60
C TYR A 246 -5.68 21.57 18.87
N LEU A 247 -5.22 20.58 18.11
CA LEU A 247 -6.09 19.63 17.41
C LEU A 247 -6.92 18.80 18.39
N LEU A 248 -6.34 18.36 19.50
CA LEU A 248 -7.05 17.63 20.55
C LEU A 248 -8.16 18.47 21.19
N ASP A 249 -7.90 19.75 21.48
CA ASP A 249 -8.92 20.66 22.00
C ASP A 249 -10.04 20.89 20.99
N LEU A 250 -9.67 21.11 19.73
CA LEU A 250 -10.62 21.35 18.66
C LEU A 250 -11.49 20.10 18.41
N LEU A 251 -10.88 18.91 18.48
CA LEU A 251 -11.59 17.64 18.39
C LEU A 251 -12.59 17.51 19.55
N GLU A 252 -12.18 17.77 20.78
CA GLU A 252 -13.06 17.72 21.95
C GLU A 252 -14.26 18.65 21.80
N GLU A 253 -14.05 19.90 21.43
CA GLU A 253 -15.13 20.86 21.19
C GLU A 253 -16.08 20.39 20.08
N SER A 254 -15.54 19.80 19.02
CA SER A 254 -16.32 19.32 17.88
C SER A 254 -17.16 18.09 18.24
N VAL A 255 -16.60 17.18 19.04
CA VAL A 255 -17.30 16.01 19.58
C VAL A 255 -18.35 16.44 20.59
N ALA A 256 -18.02 17.33 21.52
CA ALA A 256 -18.94 17.85 22.53
C ALA A 256 -20.20 18.43 21.86
N GLU A 257 -20.05 19.23 20.81
CA GLU A 257 -21.20 19.77 20.10
C GLU A 257 -22.02 18.69 19.38
N ALA A 258 -21.35 17.72 18.74
CA ALA A 258 -22.02 16.62 18.05
C ALA A 258 -22.89 15.77 18.99
N VAL A 259 -22.42 15.54 20.23
CA VAL A 259 -23.19 14.81 21.27
C VAL A 259 -24.14 15.72 22.08
N GLY A 260 -24.28 16.99 21.72
CA GLY A 260 -25.23 17.93 22.33
C GLY A 260 -24.78 18.54 23.67
N ARG A 261 -23.47 18.58 23.93
CA ARG A 261 -22.85 19.28 25.07
C ARG A 261 -22.40 20.69 24.68
N GLU A 262 -22.05 21.48 25.69
CA GLU A 262 -21.41 22.78 25.46
C GLU A 262 -20.00 22.55 24.87
N PRO A 263 -19.66 23.16 23.72
CA PRO A 263 -18.36 22.99 23.10
C PRO A 263 -17.29 23.72 23.90
N ALA A 264 -16.61 22.98 24.77
CA ALA A 264 -15.49 23.47 25.57
C ALA A 264 -14.39 22.41 25.62
N ALA A 265 -13.14 22.82 25.47
CA ALA A 265 -11.98 21.97 25.72
C ALA A 265 -11.72 21.88 27.22
N GLU A 266 -12.27 20.85 27.86
CA GLU A 266 -12.07 20.52 29.28
C GLU A 266 -10.86 19.59 29.50
N GLY A 267 -10.25 19.07 28.43
CA GLY A 267 -9.06 18.23 28.44
C GLY A 267 -9.36 16.72 28.43
N HIS A 268 -10.60 16.33 28.13
CA HIS A 268 -11.01 14.93 28.00
C HIS A 268 -10.35 14.25 26.80
N ALA A 269 -10.25 14.91 25.64
CA ALA A 269 -9.59 14.33 24.47
C ALA A 269 -8.10 14.13 24.76
N ARG A 270 -7.44 15.14 25.35
CA ARG A 270 -6.02 15.04 25.75
C ARG A 270 -5.80 13.85 26.70
N ALA A 271 -6.64 13.71 27.72
CA ALA A 271 -6.54 12.61 28.68
C ALA A 271 -6.75 11.25 28.00
N TYR A 272 -7.75 11.13 27.14
CA TYR A 272 -8.07 9.91 26.40
C TYR A 272 -6.90 9.44 25.51
N TYR A 273 -6.42 10.31 24.62
CA TYR A 273 -5.35 9.93 23.68
C TYR A 273 -3.97 9.84 24.35
N ALA A 274 -3.72 10.60 25.42
CA ALA A 274 -2.51 10.41 26.23
C ALA A 274 -2.53 9.11 27.05
N ASP A 275 -3.69 8.54 27.39
CA ASP A 275 -3.73 7.20 28.00
C ASP A 275 -3.37 6.12 26.96
N ALA A 276 -3.87 6.28 25.73
CA ALA A 276 -3.67 5.34 24.63
C ALA A 276 -2.25 5.37 24.05
N ASP A 277 -1.62 6.54 23.92
CA ASP A 277 -0.35 6.71 23.22
C ASP A 277 0.70 7.44 24.10
N PRO A 278 1.83 6.77 24.44
CA PRO A 278 2.92 7.36 25.21
C PRO A 278 3.61 8.58 24.58
N GLU A 279 3.65 8.70 23.25
CA GLU A 279 4.26 9.84 22.57
C GLU A 279 3.35 11.06 22.68
N ILE A 280 2.04 10.87 22.44
CA ILE A 280 1.03 11.91 22.68
C ILE A 280 1.05 12.34 24.15
N ARG A 281 1.17 11.40 25.09
CA ARG A 281 1.33 11.71 26.52
C ARG A 281 2.53 12.62 26.77
N GLY A 282 3.68 12.32 26.17
CA GLY A 282 4.90 13.12 26.31
C GLY A 282 4.70 14.56 25.86
N VAL A 283 4.03 14.78 24.72
CA VAL A 283 3.69 16.12 24.23
C VAL A 283 2.71 16.83 25.14
N VAL A 284 1.62 16.17 25.54
CA VAL A 284 0.58 16.73 26.41
C VAL A 284 1.17 17.15 27.75
N GLU A 285 2.03 16.35 28.37
CA GLU A 285 2.70 16.66 29.63
C GLU A 285 3.70 17.83 29.52
N ALA A 286 4.33 18.02 28.34
CA ALA A 286 5.28 19.09 28.10
C ALA A 286 4.62 20.45 27.81
N GLU A 287 3.54 20.45 27.05
CA GLU A 287 2.87 21.66 26.54
C GLU A 287 1.68 22.11 27.41
N SER A 288 1.09 21.22 28.21
CA SER A 288 -0.08 21.57 29.02
C SER A 288 0.32 22.22 30.35
N GLU A 289 0.03 23.52 30.50
CA GLU A 289 0.08 24.21 31.80
C GLU A 289 -1.07 23.78 32.75
N GLN A 290 -2.11 23.13 32.22
CA GLN A 290 -3.27 22.68 32.98
C GLN A 290 -3.18 21.18 33.28
N PRO A 291 -3.54 20.74 34.50
CA PRO A 291 -3.67 19.31 34.78
C PRO A 291 -4.71 18.73 33.82
N GLY A 292 -4.37 17.63 33.15
CA GLY A 292 -5.34 16.84 32.38
C GLY A 292 -6.58 16.55 33.24
N ALA A 293 -7.74 16.41 32.59
CA ALA A 293 -9.02 16.19 33.28
C ALA A 293 -8.83 15.23 34.47
N GLY A 294 -9.07 15.72 35.69
CA GLY A 294 -8.94 14.91 36.90
C GLY A 294 -10.08 13.90 37.09
N ASP A 295 -11.01 13.85 36.13
CA ASP A 295 -12.23 13.06 36.14
C ASP A 295 -12.21 12.09 34.94
N ASP A 296 -12.88 10.94 35.10
CA ASP A 296 -13.06 9.96 34.03
C ASP A 296 -13.70 10.61 32.79
N VAL A 297 -13.18 10.27 31.59
CA VAL A 297 -13.73 10.75 30.30
C VAL A 297 -15.22 10.37 30.22
N PRO A 298 -16.14 11.34 30.02
CA PRO A 298 -17.55 11.04 29.90
C PRO A 298 -17.85 10.02 28.79
N ASN A 299 -18.68 9.01 29.09
CA ASN A 299 -18.94 7.87 28.21
C ASN A 299 -19.41 8.25 26.79
N ASP A 300 -20.17 9.33 26.65
CA ASP A 300 -20.64 9.83 25.36
C ASP A 300 -19.52 10.47 24.53
N LEU A 301 -18.56 11.16 25.16
CA LEU A 301 -17.35 11.63 24.49
C LEU A 301 -16.44 10.45 24.13
N ALA A 302 -16.22 9.54 25.08
CA ALA A 302 -15.41 8.34 24.87
C ALA A 302 -15.93 7.49 23.70
N ALA A 303 -17.25 7.31 23.59
CA ALA A 303 -17.85 6.54 22.48
C ALA A 303 -17.52 7.10 21.09
N VAL A 304 -17.32 8.42 20.96
CA VAL A 304 -16.89 9.05 19.70
C VAL A 304 -15.36 8.99 19.57
N PHE A 305 -14.61 9.24 20.65
CA PHE A 305 -13.14 9.13 20.63
C PHE A 305 -12.67 7.71 20.28
N GLU A 306 -13.39 6.67 20.69
CA GLU A 306 -13.13 5.27 20.31
C GLU A 306 -13.20 5.01 18.80
N ARG A 307 -13.80 5.91 18.03
CA ARG A 307 -13.96 5.82 16.57
C ARG A 307 -13.00 6.73 15.81
N VAL A 308 -12.30 7.62 16.51
CA VAL A 308 -11.39 8.60 15.93
C VAL A 308 -9.96 8.20 16.26
N ASP A 309 -9.11 8.23 15.25
CA ASP A 309 -7.67 8.04 15.39
C ASP A 309 -6.98 9.40 15.51
N VAL A 310 -5.97 9.47 16.37
CA VAL A 310 -5.08 10.62 16.48
C VAL A 310 -3.66 10.12 16.39
N ALA A 311 -2.96 10.51 15.33
CA ALA A 311 -1.58 10.11 15.10
C ALA A 311 -0.65 11.32 15.27
N TYR A 312 0.46 11.09 15.98
CA TYR A 312 1.55 12.05 16.14
C TYR A 312 2.80 11.52 15.46
N TYR A 313 3.39 12.34 14.61
CA TYR A 313 4.67 12.07 13.96
C TYR A 313 5.63 13.17 14.38
N GLU A 314 6.56 12.84 15.28
CA GLU A 314 7.48 13.83 15.88
C GLU A 314 8.17 14.68 14.79
N ALA A 315 8.04 16.00 14.92
CA ALA A 315 8.61 16.97 13.99
C ALA A 315 8.20 16.79 12.52
N ASP A 316 7.09 16.10 12.26
CA ASP A 316 6.54 15.90 10.92
C ASP A 316 5.05 16.23 10.85
N ALA A 317 4.18 15.68 11.70
CA ALA A 317 2.74 15.92 11.58
C ALA A 317 1.94 15.58 12.83
N ALA A 318 0.74 16.16 12.91
CA ALA A 318 -0.34 15.70 13.77
C ALA A 318 -1.59 15.47 12.91
N GLU A 319 -2.20 14.29 13.01
CA GLU A 319 -3.30 13.85 12.16
C GLU A 319 -4.51 13.39 12.99
N ILE A 320 -5.70 13.72 12.51
CA ILE A 320 -6.97 13.14 12.97
C ILE A 320 -7.58 12.36 11.79
N GLY A 321 -7.89 11.08 12.01
CA GLY A 321 -8.50 10.15 11.05
C GLY A 321 -9.64 9.33 11.66
N SER A 322 -10.40 8.61 10.86
CA SER A 322 -11.46 7.71 11.37
C SER A 322 -10.93 6.28 11.45
N LEU A 323 -11.11 5.61 12.59
CA LEU A 323 -10.74 4.20 12.76
C LEU A 323 -11.65 3.25 11.97
N GLU A 324 -12.82 3.73 11.54
CA GLU A 324 -13.76 3.00 10.69
C GLU A 324 -13.33 2.97 9.23
N LEU A 325 -12.41 3.86 8.82
CA LEU A 325 -11.77 3.85 7.52
C LEU A 325 -10.43 3.12 7.63
N ASN A 326 -10.24 2.07 6.83
CA ASN A 326 -9.00 1.30 6.85
C ASN A 326 -8.74 0.65 5.49
N LYS A 327 -7.49 0.20 5.30
CA LYS A 327 -7.03 -0.44 4.06
C LYS A 327 -7.89 -1.64 3.66
N VAL A 328 -8.44 -2.41 4.62
CA VAL A 328 -9.30 -3.58 4.33
C VAL A 328 -10.58 -3.16 3.61
N VAL A 329 -11.34 -2.22 4.18
CA VAL A 329 -12.58 -1.71 3.56
C VAL A 329 -12.30 -1.11 2.17
N GLY A 330 -11.16 -0.42 2.04
CA GLY A 330 -10.67 0.09 0.77
C GLY A 330 -10.41 -1.01 -0.26
N VAL A 331 -9.71 -2.07 0.13
CA VAL A 331 -9.40 -3.22 -0.74
C VAL A 331 -10.67 -3.95 -1.13
N GLU A 332 -11.58 -4.26 -0.20
CA GLU A 332 -12.87 -4.89 -0.49
C GLU A 332 -13.69 -4.07 -1.51
N THR A 333 -13.72 -2.76 -1.33
CA THR A 333 -14.39 -1.86 -2.28
C THR A 333 -13.70 -1.86 -3.65
N ALA A 334 -12.37 -1.85 -3.68
CA ALA A 334 -11.61 -1.92 -4.92
C ALA A 334 -11.87 -3.22 -5.69
N LEU A 335 -11.85 -4.37 -4.99
CA LEU A 335 -12.15 -5.67 -5.57
C LEU A 335 -13.58 -5.72 -6.12
N SER A 336 -14.55 -5.16 -5.38
CA SER A 336 -15.94 -5.06 -5.84
C SER A 336 -16.08 -4.21 -7.11
N VAL A 337 -15.42 -3.05 -7.20
CA VAL A 337 -15.44 -2.20 -8.40
C VAL A 337 -14.76 -2.88 -9.58
N LEU A 338 -13.65 -3.59 -9.34
CA LEU A 338 -12.95 -4.38 -10.35
C LEU A 338 -13.74 -5.64 -10.79
N GLY A 339 -14.82 -6.00 -10.09
CA GLY A 339 -15.64 -7.17 -10.40
C GLY A 339 -14.99 -8.50 -10.00
N ILE A 340 -14.17 -8.48 -8.95
CA ILE A 340 -13.45 -9.66 -8.44
C ILE A 340 -14.24 -10.24 -7.27
N ASP A 341 -15.10 -11.22 -7.56
CA ASP A 341 -15.97 -11.85 -6.56
C ASP A 341 -15.25 -12.91 -5.69
N ASP A 342 -14.19 -13.53 -6.24
CA ASP A 342 -13.42 -14.60 -5.59
C ASP A 342 -11.91 -14.32 -5.67
N PRO A 343 -11.41 -13.34 -4.90
CA PRO A 343 -10.02 -12.92 -4.94
C PRO A 343 -9.08 -13.98 -4.38
N PHE A 344 -7.95 -14.19 -5.05
CA PHE A 344 -6.77 -14.81 -4.47
C PHE A 344 -5.57 -13.87 -4.73
N ALA A 345 -5.27 -13.05 -3.74
CA ALA A 345 -4.37 -11.92 -3.86
C ALA A 345 -2.92 -12.28 -3.49
N LEU A 346 -1.95 -11.65 -4.16
CA LEU A 346 -0.65 -11.39 -3.51
C LEU A 346 -0.78 -10.09 -2.73
N VAL A 347 -0.70 -10.14 -1.40
CA VAL A 347 -0.74 -8.96 -0.52
C VAL A 347 0.67 -8.62 -0.06
N MET A 348 1.17 -7.43 -0.44
CA MET A 348 2.50 -6.96 -0.05
C MET A 348 2.42 -5.71 0.83
N GLY A 349 3.15 -5.69 1.94
CA GLY A 349 3.22 -4.52 2.83
C GLY A 349 4.21 -4.65 3.98
N ASP A 350 4.54 -3.54 4.63
CA ASP A 350 5.52 -3.46 5.72
C ASP A 350 4.92 -3.06 7.09
N SER A 351 3.73 -2.45 7.07
CA SER A 351 3.18 -1.74 8.22
C SER A 351 2.03 -2.48 8.90
N LYS A 352 1.65 -2.00 10.10
CA LYS A 352 0.46 -2.48 10.83
C LYS A 352 -0.84 -2.32 10.03
N SER A 353 -0.91 -1.33 9.14
CA SER A 353 -2.11 -1.12 8.31
C SER A 353 -2.22 -2.20 7.24
N ASP A 354 -1.09 -2.68 6.72
CA ASP A 354 -1.02 -3.78 5.75
C ASP A 354 -1.26 -5.13 6.40
N LEU A 355 -0.77 -5.32 7.63
CA LEU A 355 -1.05 -6.52 8.42
C LEU A 355 -2.55 -6.81 8.54
N ARG A 356 -3.40 -5.77 8.61
CA ARG A 356 -4.86 -5.96 8.64
C ARG A 356 -5.39 -6.53 7.32
N VAL A 357 -4.81 -6.13 6.18
CA VAL A 357 -5.16 -6.67 4.86
C VAL A 357 -4.64 -8.10 4.70
N MET A 358 -3.42 -8.37 5.17
CA MET A 358 -2.83 -9.72 5.16
C MET A 358 -3.67 -10.69 5.99
N ARG A 359 -4.04 -10.32 7.22
CA ARG A 359 -4.92 -11.12 8.08
C ARG A 359 -6.30 -11.30 7.47
N TRP A 360 -6.86 -10.27 6.85
CA TRP A 360 -8.13 -10.40 6.14
C TRP A 360 -8.02 -11.42 5.00
N ALA A 361 -6.93 -11.40 4.23
CA ALA A 361 -6.70 -12.36 3.16
C ALA A 361 -6.59 -13.79 3.71
N ASP A 362 -5.80 -14.02 4.75
CA ASP A 362 -5.66 -15.32 5.42
C ASP A 362 -7.01 -15.83 5.99
N GLU A 363 -7.75 -14.98 6.72
CA GLU A 363 -9.04 -15.31 7.33
C GLU A 363 -10.13 -15.68 6.30
N HIS A 364 -10.01 -15.18 5.06
CA HIS A 364 -11.00 -15.40 3.99
C HIS A 364 -10.51 -16.36 2.90
N ASP A 365 -9.36 -17.01 3.08
CA ASP A 365 -8.70 -17.80 2.01
C ASP A 365 -8.56 -16.98 0.71
N ALA A 366 -8.26 -15.70 0.84
CA ALA A 366 -8.32 -14.72 -0.23
C ALA A 366 -6.94 -14.27 -0.73
N GLY A 367 -5.86 -14.94 -0.33
CA GLY A 367 -4.52 -14.66 -0.84
C GLY A 367 -3.36 -15.13 0.05
N VAL A 368 -2.15 -14.79 -0.39
CA VAL A 368 -0.88 -15.01 0.31
C VAL A 368 -0.24 -13.68 0.66
N ALA A 369 0.45 -13.62 1.80
CA ALA A 369 1.06 -12.40 2.32
C ALA A 369 2.58 -12.41 2.14
N ALA A 370 3.16 -11.29 1.71
CA ALA A 370 4.60 -11.10 1.60
C ALA A 370 5.03 -9.75 2.19
N ALA A 371 6.22 -9.71 2.77
CA ALA A 371 6.73 -8.50 3.44
C ALA A 371 8.23 -8.33 3.25
N PRO A 372 8.73 -7.09 3.22
CA PRO A 372 10.16 -6.86 3.23
C PRO A 372 10.77 -7.21 4.59
N ASP A 373 12.05 -7.57 4.61
CA ASP A 373 12.81 -7.98 5.79
C ASP A 373 12.89 -6.95 6.94
N HIS A 374 12.57 -5.68 6.65
CA HIS A 374 12.57 -4.55 7.57
C HIS A 374 11.16 -4.08 7.95
N ALA A 375 10.13 -4.85 7.58
CA ALA A 375 8.76 -4.65 8.04
C ALA A 375 8.66 -4.69 9.57
N SER A 376 7.55 -4.18 10.10
CA SER A 376 7.30 -4.24 11.55
C SER A 376 7.30 -5.67 12.08
N ASP A 377 7.72 -5.86 13.33
CA ASP A 377 7.83 -7.18 13.97
C ASP A 377 6.53 -7.99 13.85
N ASP A 378 5.37 -7.36 14.05
CA ASP A 378 4.04 -8.00 13.94
C ASP A 378 3.75 -8.49 12.51
N VAL A 379 4.25 -7.79 11.48
CA VAL A 379 4.12 -8.18 10.07
C VAL A 379 5.02 -9.37 9.77
N LEU A 380 6.29 -9.30 10.19
CA LEU A 380 7.23 -10.40 10.01
C LEU A 380 6.78 -11.67 10.73
N GLU A 381 6.25 -11.55 11.95
CA GLU A 381 5.69 -12.69 12.69
C GLU A 381 4.54 -13.37 11.90
N HIS A 382 3.67 -12.58 11.29
CA HIS A 382 2.56 -13.11 10.50
C HIS A 382 3.03 -13.78 9.20
N VAL A 383 3.91 -13.15 8.43
CA VAL A 383 4.41 -13.69 7.15
C VAL A 383 5.26 -14.95 7.38
N LEU A 384 6.11 -14.96 8.42
CA LEU A 384 6.88 -16.16 8.81
C LEU A 384 6.00 -17.27 9.41
N GLY A 385 4.81 -16.93 9.90
CA GLY A 385 3.84 -17.89 10.42
C GLY A 385 2.96 -18.53 9.35
N THR A 386 3.02 -18.03 8.10
CA THR A 386 2.23 -18.46 6.95
C THR A 386 3.15 -19.05 5.88
N ASP A 387 3.41 -18.30 4.81
CA ASP A 387 4.08 -18.78 3.60
C ASP A 387 5.59 -18.49 3.56
N GLU A 388 6.12 -17.80 4.59
CA GLU A 388 7.53 -17.40 4.72
C GLU A 388 8.02 -16.50 3.55
N LEU A 389 7.12 -15.75 2.91
CA LEU A 389 7.41 -14.87 1.77
C LEU A 389 8.02 -13.53 2.22
N VAL A 390 9.28 -13.58 2.66
CA VAL A 390 10.08 -12.41 3.05
C VAL A 390 11.10 -12.07 1.97
N PHE A 391 11.25 -10.79 1.64
CA PHE A 391 12.18 -10.32 0.61
C PHE A 391 13.09 -9.18 1.09
N ASP A 392 14.22 -8.98 0.40
CA ASP A 392 15.18 -7.93 0.73
C ASP A 392 14.61 -6.53 0.42
N ARG A 393 15.04 -5.53 1.20
CA ARG A 393 14.67 -4.12 0.98
C ARG A 393 14.90 -3.67 -0.47
N GLY A 394 13.83 -3.34 -1.18
CA GLY A 394 13.87 -2.89 -2.57
C GLY A 394 13.86 -4.00 -3.63
N ASP A 395 13.70 -5.27 -3.22
CA ASP A 395 13.59 -6.43 -4.12
C ASP A 395 12.16 -7.01 -4.15
N ALA A 396 11.16 -6.14 -4.20
CA ALA A 396 9.76 -6.56 -4.38
C ALA A 396 9.55 -7.40 -5.65
N GLY A 397 10.46 -7.29 -6.63
CA GLY A 397 10.45 -8.09 -7.85
C GLY A 397 10.61 -9.59 -7.61
N GLU A 398 11.29 -10.01 -6.53
CA GLU A 398 11.41 -11.41 -6.14
C GLU A 398 10.03 -12.06 -5.89
N MET A 399 9.19 -11.38 -5.10
CA MET A 399 7.85 -11.87 -4.75
C MET A 399 6.90 -11.81 -5.96
N LEU A 400 7.00 -10.77 -6.78
CA LEU A 400 6.23 -10.67 -8.01
C LEU A 400 6.57 -11.82 -8.99
N ARG A 401 7.83 -12.24 -9.09
CA ARG A 401 8.23 -13.40 -9.91
C ARG A 401 7.68 -14.72 -9.37
N THR A 402 7.71 -14.91 -8.05
CA THR A 402 7.13 -16.08 -7.39
C THR A 402 5.62 -16.16 -7.62
N ALA A 403 4.90 -15.04 -7.43
CA ALA A 403 3.47 -14.95 -7.69
C ALA A 403 3.14 -15.12 -9.18
N TYR A 404 3.99 -14.62 -10.08
CA TYR A 404 3.81 -14.81 -11.52
C TYR A 404 3.98 -16.28 -11.88
N ALA A 405 4.92 -16.99 -11.24
CA ALA A 405 5.08 -18.42 -11.42
C ALA A 405 3.83 -19.18 -10.97
N MET A 406 3.29 -18.87 -9.80
CA MET A 406 2.03 -19.42 -9.29
C MET A 406 0.87 -19.18 -10.26
N TYR A 407 0.70 -17.93 -10.74
CA TYR A 407 -0.31 -17.56 -11.74
C TYR A 407 -0.20 -18.41 -13.01
N ARG A 408 0.99 -18.48 -13.63
CA ARG A 408 1.20 -19.22 -14.88
C ARG A 408 1.06 -20.72 -14.74
N LEU A 409 1.42 -21.29 -13.59
CA LEU A 409 1.25 -22.70 -13.31
C LEU A 409 -0.22 -23.09 -13.12
N ALA A 410 -1.05 -22.18 -12.57
CA ALA A 410 -2.49 -22.38 -12.45
C ALA A 410 -3.22 -22.39 -13.81
N GLU A 411 -2.67 -21.73 -14.83
CA GLU A 411 -3.23 -21.74 -16.20
C GLU A 411 -3.05 -23.09 -16.93
N LEU A 412 -2.32 -24.04 -16.34
CA LEU A 412 -2.09 -25.37 -16.93
C LEU A 412 -3.22 -26.38 -16.66
N ASP A 413 -4.30 -25.98 -15.97
CA ASP A 413 -5.45 -26.82 -15.63
C ASP A 413 -6.63 -26.77 -16.62
#